data_AF-A0A965AGC1-F1
#
_entry.id   AF-A0A965AGC1-F1
#
_cell.length_a   1.000
_cell.length_b   1.000
_cell.length_c   1.000
_cell.angle_alpha   90.00
_cell.angle_beta   90.00
_cell.angle_gamma   90.00
#
_symmetry.space_group_name_H-M   'P 1'
#
loop_
_entity.id
_entity.type
_entity.pdbx_description
1 polymer ?
#
loop_
_entity_poly.entity_id
_entity_poly.type
_entity_poly.pdbx_seq_one_letter_code
_entity_poly.pdbx_strand_id
1 'polypeptide(L)'
;MLTLTYPAIDPVLIEIGPFAIRWYALSYIAGILLAWRYMIWLARRSPAGITKEHVDDFVVWATLGIVLGGRLGYVIFYKAGYYLQNPLEALAVWQGGMSFHGGLLGVIFAVWLFCRRRGYSWIAV
;
A
#
# COMPACT_ATOMS: atom_id res chain seq x y z
N MET A 1 -21.37 34.40 -7.30
CA MET A 1 -20.40 33.45 -6.73
C MET A 1 -19.38 33.13 -7.80
N LEU A 2 -18.12 33.49 -7.62
CA LEU A 2 -17.05 33.05 -8.52
C LEU A 2 -16.70 31.60 -8.13
N THR A 3 -17.15 30.62 -8.92
CA THR A 3 -16.78 29.22 -8.72
C THR A 3 -15.58 28.89 -9.60
N LEU A 4 -14.51 28.39 -8.99
CA LEU A 4 -13.38 27.86 -9.75
C LEU A 4 -13.81 26.55 -10.40
N THR A 5 -13.70 26.48 -11.72
CA THR A 5 -13.94 25.24 -12.46
C THR A 5 -12.85 24.22 -12.14
N TYR A 6 -13.24 22.95 -11.98
CA TYR A 6 -12.28 21.88 -11.79
C TYR A 6 -11.39 21.76 -13.05
N PRO A 7 -10.05 21.73 -12.92
CA PRO A 7 -9.17 21.64 -14.07
C PRO A 7 -9.35 20.30 -14.78
N ALA A 8 -9.46 20.32 -16.10
CA ALA A 8 -9.59 19.13 -16.94
C ALA A 8 -8.23 18.43 -17.13
N ILE A 9 -7.74 17.77 -16.08
CA ILE A 9 -6.50 16.99 -16.11
C ILE A 9 -6.85 15.54 -16.45
N ASP A 10 -6.26 15.00 -17.51
CA ASP A 10 -6.39 13.58 -17.83
C ASP A 10 -5.79 12.72 -16.69
N PRO A 11 -6.53 11.79 -16.09
CA PRO A 11 -6.00 10.92 -15.05
C PRO A 11 -4.92 9.94 -15.55
N VAL A 12 -4.85 9.68 -16.86
CA VAL A 12 -3.85 8.84 -17.51
C VAL A 12 -2.71 9.73 -18.01
N LEU A 13 -1.49 9.41 -17.58
CA LEU A 13 -0.29 10.08 -18.05
C LEU A 13 0.12 9.57 -19.44
N ILE A 14 0.29 8.25 -19.56
CA ILE A 14 0.70 7.55 -20.78
C ILE A 14 -0.07 6.22 -20.83
N GLU A 15 -0.52 5.84 -22.02
CA GLU A 15 -1.19 4.57 -22.31
C GLU A 15 -0.48 3.84 -23.45
N ILE A 16 -0.11 2.58 -23.20
CA ILE A 16 0.56 1.71 -24.18
C ILE A 16 -0.27 0.42 -24.27
N GLY A 17 -1.16 0.33 -25.27
CA GLY A 17 -2.11 -0.77 -25.38
C GLY A 17 -2.98 -0.89 -24.12
N PRO A 18 -3.11 -2.07 -23.49
CA PRO A 18 -3.95 -2.22 -22.29
C PRO A 18 -3.31 -1.65 -21.01
N PHE A 19 -2.09 -1.11 -21.07
CA PHE A 19 -1.36 -0.60 -19.91
C PHE A 19 -1.45 0.92 -19.83
N ALA A 20 -2.23 1.41 -18.88
CA ALA A 20 -2.36 2.83 -18.57
C ALA A 20 -1.58 3.19 -17.30
N ILE A 21 -0.62 4.10 -17.41
CA ILE A 21 0.07 4.71 -16.26
C ILE A 21 -0.73 5.92 -15.82
N ARG A 22 -1.23 5.91 -14.59
CA ARG A 22 -2.06 6.97 -14.03
C ARG A 22 -1.28 7.86 -13.08
N TRP A 23 -1.62 9.14 -13.03
CA TRP A 23 -0.95 10.11 -12.14
C TRP A 23 -0.97 9.69 -10.68
N TYR A 24 -2.10 9.16 -10.19
CA TYR A 24 -2.20 8.75 -8.79
C TYR A 24 -1.21 7.62 -8.45
N ALA A 25 -0.91 6.73 -9.40
CA ALA A 25 0.03 5.63 -9.20
C ALA A 25 1.45 6.16 -9.03
N LEU A 26 1.82 7.18 -9.83
CA LEU A 26 3.09 7.89 -9.67
C LEU A 26 3.17 8.62 -8.34
N SER A 27 2.09 9.26 -7.89
CA SER A 27 2.03 9.91 -6.58
C SER A 27 2.22 8.91 -5.44
N TYR A 28 1.66 7.69 -5.54
CA TYR A 28 1.92 6.64 -4.56
C TYR A 28 3.38 6.19 -4.56
N ILE A 29 3.98 5.95 -5.74
CA ILE A 29 5.39 5.56 -5.85
C ILE A 29 6.28 6.65 -5.26
N ALA A 30 6.04 7.92 -5.61
CA ALA A 30 6.78 9.05 -5.08
C ALA A 30 6.67 9.12 -3.55
N GLY A 31 5.46 8.97 -2.99
CA GLY A 31 5.25 8.93 -1.55
C GLY A 31 6.02 7.81 -0.86
N ILE A 32 6.00 6.60 -1.41
CA ILE A 32 6.73 5.44 -0.88
C ILE A 32 8.25 5.69 -0.95
N LEU A 33 8.78 6.22 -2.05
CA LEU A 33 10.20 6.51 -2.21
C LEU A 33 10.69 7.58 -1.22
N LEU A 34 9.89 8.63 -1.01
CA LEU A 34 10.19 9.68 -0.03
C LEU A 34 10.15 9.13 1.40
N ALA A 35 9.12 8.34 1.74
CA ALA A 35 9.01 7.70 3.05
C ALA A 35 10.18 6.74 3.31
N TRP A 36 10.55 5.91 2.34
CA TRP A 36 11.69 5.01 2.41
C TRP A 36 13.01 5.76 2.65
N ARG A 37 13.27 6.82 1.86
CA ARG A 37 14.46 7.67 2.03
C ARG A 37 14.50 8.30 3.43
N TYR A 38 13.35 8.78 3.90
CA TYR A 38 13.21 9.38 5.22
C TYR A 38 13.44 8.37 6.34
N MET A 39 12.92 7.15 6.22
CA MET A 39 13.16 6.08 7.18
C MET A 39 14.63 5.65 7.23
N ILE A 40 15.33 5.57 6.09
CA ILE A 40 16.79 5.33 6.09
C ILE A 40 17.53 6.45 6.83
N TRP A 41 17.13 7.69 6.60
CA TRP A 41 17.71 8.85 7.29
C TRP A 41 17.46 8.80 8.81
N LEU A 42 16.28 8.37 9.24
CA LEU A 42 15.96 8.15 10.66
C LEU A 42 16.74 6.97 11.26
N ALA A 43 16.84 5.85 10.54
CA ALA A 43 17.53 4.65 10.98
C ALA A 43 19.00 4.92 11.34
N ARG A 44 19.69 5.76 10.56
CA ARG A 44 21.08 6.20 10.84
C ARG A 44 21.26 6.94 12.17
N ARG A 45 20.18 7.48 12.75
CA ARG A 45 20.19 8.20 14.03
C ARG A 45 19.55 7.40 15.16
N SER A 46 19.04 6.21 14.87
CA SER A 46 18.29 5.43 15.84
C SER A 46 19.23 4.75 16.83
N PRO A 47 19.02 4.91 18.15
CA PRO A 47 19.75 4.13 19.15
C PRO A 47 19.33 2.65 19.16
N ALA A 48 18.22 2.29 18.48
CA ALA A 48 17.65 0.95 18.48
C ALA A 48 18.32 -0.03 17.49
N GLY A 49 19.45 0.34 16.89
CA GLY A 49 20.18 -0.53 15.96
C GLY A 49 19.41 -0.87 14.68
N ILE A 50 18.51 0.02 14.24
CA ILE A 50 17.77 -0.17 12.99
C ILE A 50 18.72 0.04 11.81
N THR A 51 18.94 -1.01 11.02
CA THR A 51 19.80 -0.94 9.82
C THR A 51 18.99 -0.55 8.59
N LYS A 52 19.69 -0.25 7.49
CA LYS A 52 19.03 0.01 6.21
C LYS A 52 18.23 -1.21 5.73
N GLU A 53 18.76 -2.40 5.92
CA GLU A 53 18.14 -3.67 5.54
C GLU A 53 16.80 -3.86 6.26
N HIS A 54 16.71 -3.49 7.54
CA HIS A 54 15.44 -3.50 8.27
C HIS A 54 14.41 -2.56 7.64
N VAL A 55 14.82 -1.37 7.18
CA VAL A 55 13.94 -0.42 6.51
C VAL A 55 13.48 -0.95 5.16
N ASP A 56 14.39 -1.53 4.38
CA ASP A 56 14.07 -2.13 3.08
C ASP A 56 13.04 -3.26 3.24
N ASP A 57 13.29 -4.18 4.19
CA ASP A 57 12.36 -5.26 4.52
C ASP A 57 11.01 -4.71 4.98
N PHE A 58 11.01 -3.66 5.80
CA PHE A 58 9.79 -3.07 6.33
C PHE A 58 8.91 -2.50 5.23
N VAL A 59 9.49 -1.79 4.26
CA VAL A 59 8.75 -1.24 3.11
C VAL A 59 8.07 -2.37 2.33
N VAL A 60 8.77 -3.47 2.06
CA VAL A 60 8.19 -4.64 1.37
C VAL A 60 7.02 -5.22 2.18
N TRP A 61 7.22 -5.42 3.48
CA TRP A 61 6.17 -5.92 4.37
C TRP A 61 4.93 -5.02 4.41
N ALA A 62 5.13 -3.70 4.52
CA ALA A 62 4.05 -2.74 4.55
C ALA A 62 3.29 -2.71 3.21
N THR A 63 4.00 -2.69 2.08
CA THR A 63 3.39 -2.73 0.75
C THR A 63 2.59 -4.02 0.53
N LEU A 64 3.14 -5.18 0.92
CA LEU A 64 2.41 -6.45 0.85
C LEU A 64 1.16 -6.45 1.74
N GLY A 65 1.27 -5.92 2.97
CA GLY A 65 0.13 -5.77 3.87
C GLY A 65 -1.00 -4.94 3.26
N ILE A 66 -0.68 -3.82 2.62
CA ILE A 66 -1.66 -2.95 1.94
C ILE A 66 -2.31 -3.67 0.76
N VAL A 67 -1.52 -4.31 -0.11
CA VAL A 67 -2.03 -4.96 -1.33
C VAL A 67 -2.89 -6.18 -0.99
N LEU A 68 -2.38 -7.07 -0.13
CA LEU A 68 -3.10 -8.28 0.25
C LEU A 68 -4.32 -7.94 1.11
N GLY A 69 -4.16 -7.09 2.11
CA GLY A 69 -5.27 -6.65 2.96
C GLY A 69 -6.33 -5.91 2.16
N GLY A 70 -5.92 -5.02 1.26
CA GLY A 70 -6.83 -4.28 0.38
C GLY A 70 -7.63 -5.19 -0.53
N ARG A 71 -6.98 -6.20 -1.11
CA ARG A 71 -7.66 -7.17 -1.97
C ARG A 71 -8.60 -8.07 -1.19
N LEU A 72 -8.14 -8.67 -0.09
CA LEU A 72 -8.96 -9.54 0.76
C LEU A 72 -10.14 -8.79 1.37
N GLY A 73 -9.92 -7.57 1.86
CA GLY A 73 -10.99 -6.72 2.36
C GLY A 73 -12.01 -6.38 1.26
N TYR A 74 -11.58 -6.19 0.01
CA TYR A 74 -12.52 -5.98 -1.09
C TYR A 74 -13.39 -7.24 -1.33
N VAL A 75 -12.73 -8.39 -1.42
CA VAL A 75 -13.36 -9.70 -1.64
C VAL A 75 -14.39 -10.00 -0.55
N ILE A 76 -14.02 -9.82 0.72
CA ILE A 76 -14.86 -10.19 1.86
C ILE A 76 -15.97 -9.14 2.10
N PHE A 77 -15.65 -7.84 2.09
CA PHE A 77 -16.61 -6.81 2.51
C PHE A 77 -17.56 -6.36 1.41
N TYR A 78 -17.17 -6.47 0.12
CA TYR A 78 -17.95 -5.88 -0.98
C TYR A 78 -18.49 -6.91 -1.97
N LYS A 79 -17.82 -8.05 -2.18
CA LYS A 79 -18.18 -9.00 -3.25
C LYS A 79 -18.06 -10.48 -2.83
N ALA A 80 -18.34 -10.80 -1.55
CA ALA A 80 -18.13 -12.15 -1.03
C ALA A 80 -18.88 -13.23 -1.83
N GLY A 81 -20.18 -13.03 -2.11
CA GLY A 81 -20.99 -14.00 -2.88
C GLY A 81 -20.46 -14.28 -4.28
N TYR A 82 -19.92 -13.27 -4.96
CA TYR A 82 -19.32 -13.42 -6.29
C TYR A 82 -18.05 -14.27 -6.26
N TYR A 83 -17.15 -13.99 -5.31
CA TYR A 83 -15.87 -14.70 -5.22
C TYR A 83 -16.01 -16.12 -4.64
N LEU A 84 -17.11 -16.44 -3.93
CA LEU A 84 -17.42 -17.83 -3.60
C LEU A 84 -17.68 -18.68 -4.84
N GLN A 85 -18.25 -18.08 -5.89
CA GLN A 85 -18.48 -18.77 -7.17
C GLN A 85 -17.24 -18.71 -8.08
N ASN A 86 -16.41 -17.68 -7.93
CA ASN A 86 -15.21 -17.45 -8.76
C ASN A 86 -13.96 -17.22 -7.89
N PRO A 87 -13.48 -18.24 -7.15
CA PRO A 87 -12.43 -18.06 -6.14
C PRO A 87 -11.09 -17.61 -6.71
N LEU A 88 -10.74 -18.03 -7.93
CA LEU A 88 -9.47 -17.65 -8.57
C LEU A 88 -9.41 -16.15 -8.93
N GLU A 89 -10.56 -15.53 -9.20
CA GLU A 89 -10.62 -14.10 -9.52
C GLU A 89 -10.28 -13.22 -8.30
N ALA A 90 -10.37 -13.76 -7.08
CA ALA A 90 -9.93 -13.05 -5.89
C ALA A 90 -8.44 -12.65 -5.96
N LEU A 91 -7.63 -13.37 -6.76
CA LEU A 91 -6.21 -13.07 -6.95
C LEU A 91 -5.94 -12.05 -8.08
N ALA A 92 -6.94 -11.76 -8.92
CA ALA A 92 -6.80 -10.88 -10.08
C ALA A 92 -6.81 -9.39 -9.68
N VAL A 93 -5.74 -8.94 -9.01
CA VAL A 93 -5.60 -7.56 -8.51
C VAL A 93 -5.61 -6.49 -9.61
N TRP A 94 -5.28 -6.85 -10.84
CA TRP A 94 -5.28 -5.94 -12.00
C TRP A 94 -6.67 -5.57 -12.50
N GLN A 95 -7.71 -6.31 -12.11
CA GLN A 95 -9.12 -5.97 -12.42
C GLN A 95 -9.65 -4.83 -11.53
N GLY A 96 -8.81 -4.26 -10.67
CA GLY A 96 -9.22 -3.29 -9.65
C GLY A 96 -10.01 -3.96 -8.52
N GLY A 97 -10.68 -3.14 -7.72
CA GLY A 97 -11.40 -3.60 -6.52
C GLY A 97 -10.44 -3.80 -5.34
N MET A 98 -10.21 -2.70 -4.62
CA MET A 98 -9.37 -2.64 -3.41
C MET A 98 -10.15 -1.96 -2.29
N SER A 99 -10.06 -2.50 -1.08
CA SER A 99 -10.65 -1.90 0.11
C SER A 99 -9.61 -1.06 0.84
N PHE A 100 -9.93 0.21 1.12
CA PHE A 100 -9.11 1.03 2.00
C PHE A 100 -8.99 0.41 3.41
N HIS A 101 -10.12 0.04 4.02
CA HIS A 101 -10.16 -0.57 5.35
C HIS A 101 -9.36 -1.88 5.40
N GLY A 102 -9.51 -2.72 4.37
CA GLY A 102 -8.71 -3.93 4.24
C GLY A 102 -7.22 -3.64 4.17
N GLY A 103 -6.82 -2.64 3.37
CA GLY A 103 -5.42 -2.23 3.25
C GLY A 103 -4.85 -1.67 4.56
N LEU A 104 -5.64 -0.88 5.29
CA LEU A 104 -5.28 -0.34 6.60
C LEU A 104 -5.10 -1.46 7.65
N LEU A 105 -6.04 -2.40 7.74
CA LEU A 105 -5.92 -3.54 8.64
C LEU A 105 -4.73 -4.43 8.25
N GLY A 106 -4.52 -4.64 6.95
CA GLY A 106 -3.41 -5.41 6.42
C GLY A 106 -2.04 -4.81 6.76
N VAL A 107 -1.89 -3.49 6.64
CA VAL A 107 -0.62 -2.83 7.02
C VAL A 107 -0.40 -2.83 8.53
N ILE A 108 -1.44 -2.60 9.34
CA ILE A 108 -1.33 -2.69 10.81
C ILE A 108 -0.86 -4.08 11.22
N PHE A 109 -1.47 -5.12 10.64
CA PHE A 109 -1.07 -6.51 10.89
C PHE A 109 0.38 -6.79 10.43
N ALA A 110 0.77 -6.30 9.25
CA ALA A 110 2.14 -6.45 8.75
C ALA A 110 3.17 -5.77 9.68
N VAL A 111 2.89 -4.55 10.15
CA VAL A 111 3.73 -3.82 11.12
C VAL A 111 3.87 -4.62 12.41
N TRP A 112 2.75 -5.05 12.99
CA TRP A 112 2.74 -5.85 14.22
C TRP A 112 3.58 -7.12 14.07
N LEU A 113 3.39 -7.87 12.98
CA LEU A 113 4.10 -9.11 12.73
C LEU A 113 5.59 -8.87 12.44
N PHE A 114 5.94 -7.79 11.73
CA PHE A 114 7.32 -7.39 11.48
C PHE A 114 8.06 -7.08 12.78
N CYS A 115 7.47 -6.27 13.66
CA CYS A 115 8.03 -5.93 14.97
C CYS A 115 8.18 -7.17 15.84
N ARG A 116 7.12 -8.00 15.91
CA ARG A 116 7.12 -9.24 16.69
C ARG A 116 8.22 -10.22 16.26
N ARG A 117 8.47 -10.37 14.95
CA ARG A 117 9.52 -11.28 14.45
C ARG A 117 10.95 -10.79 14.75
N ARG A 118 11.15 -9.48 14.92
CA ARG A 118 12.46 -8.90 15.22
C ARG A 118 12.65 -8.51 16.68
N GLY A 119 11.67 -8.81 17.55
CA GLY A 119 11.74 -8.47 18.97
C GLY A 119 11.60 -6.98 19.27
N TYR A 120 11.09 -6.18 18.34
CA TYR A 120 10.82 -4.76 18.56
C TYR A 120 9.45 -4.56 19.22
N SER A 121 9.34 -3.55 20.08
CA SER A 121 8.02 -3.08 20.54
C SER A 121 7.24 -2.51 19.37
N TRP A 122 5.97 -2.89 19.24
CA TRP A 122 5.11 -2.44 18.14
C TRP A 122 4.50 -1.04 18.38
N ILE A 123 4.52 -0.56 19.63
CA ILE A 123 4.04 0.77 20.05
C ILE A 123 5.18 1.56 20.69
N ALA A 124 6.42 1.43 20.19
CA ALA A 124 7.53 2.17 20.78
C ALA A 124 7.25 3.69 20.73
N VAL A 125 6.92 4.25 21.88
CA VAL A 125 6.93 5.69 22.20
C VAL A 125 8.27 6.01 22.82
#